data_AF-L0JZW5-F1
#
_entry.id   AF-L0JZW5-F1
#
_cell.length_a   1.000
_cell.length_b   1.000
_cell.length_c   1.000
_cell.angle_alpha   90.00
_cell.angle_beta   90.00
_cell.angle_gamma   90.00
#
_symmetry.space_group_name_H-M   'P 1'
#
loop_
_entity.id
_entity.type
_entity.pdbx_description
1 polymer ?
#
loop_
_entity_poly.entity_id
_entity_poly.type
_entity_poly.pdbx_seq_one_letter_code
_entity_poly.pdbx_strand_id
1 'polypeptide(L)' 'MDRQLAAGLAATATGVAAVLVLGAAGVLRHPQAAADHTQPAEFLAIGGSLLLVTVGVLVTLFAYVEFPEPDVDP' A
#
# COMPACT_ATOMS: atom_id res chain seq x y z
N MET A 1 -2.02 3.95 19.78
CA MET A 1 -2.91 4.62 18.81
C MET A 1 -2.14 5.47 17.80
N ASP A 2 -1.62 6.65 18.14
CA ASP A 2 -1.06 7.60 17.15
C ASP A 2 0.09 7.05 16.30
N ARG A 3 1.00 6.27 16.91
CA ARG A 3 2.11 5.65 16.18
C ARG A 3 1.67 4.60 15.15
N GLN A 4 0.63 3.82 15.44
CA GLN A 4 0.13 2.80 14.51
C GLN A 4 -0.62 3.42 13.35
N LEU A 5 -1.43 4.44 13.62
CA LEU A 5 -2.17 5.18 12.60
C LEU A 5 -1.19 5.97 11.71
N ALA A 6 -0.17 6.60 12.28
CA ALA A 6 0.92 7.24 11.54
C ALA A 6 1.74 6.24 10.71
N ALA A 7 2.05 5.06 11.25
CA ALA A 7 2.76 4.00 10.52
C ALA A 7 1.93 3.46 9.35
N GLY A 8 0.62 3.24 9.56
CA GLY A 8 -0.32 2.81 8.53
C GLY A 8 -0.44 3.84 7.39
N LEU A 9 -0.58 5.12 7.72
CA LEU A 9 -0.58 6.22 6.75
C LEU A 9 0.73 6.31 5.98
N ALA A 10 1.88 6.24 6.67
CA ALA A 10 3.20 6.28 6.04
C ALA A 10 3.41 5.09 5.10
N ALA A 11 3.01 3.89 5.50
CA ALA A 11 3.09 2.69 4.66
C ALA A 11 2.19 2.79 3.42
N THR A 12 0.95 3.26 3.61
CA THR A 12 0.00 3.49 2.50
C THR A 12 0.54 4.53 1.51
N ALA A 13 1.01 5.67 2.01
CA ALA A 13 1.56 6.74 1.18
C ALA A 13 2.81 6.28 0.42
N THR A 14 3.70 5.53 1.06
CA THR A 14 4.90 4.97 0.43
C THR A 14 4.53 3.97 -0.66
N GLY A 15 3.54 3.11 -0.42
CA GLY A 15 3.05 2.15 -1.41
C GLY A 15 2.42 2.84 -2.62
N VAL A 16 1.60 3.87 -2.41
CA VAL A 16 1.02 4.67 -3.49
C VAL A 16 2.10 5.40 -4.28
N ALA A 17 3.07 6.02 -3.60
CA ALA A 17 4.19 6.68 -4.26
C ALA A 17 5.01 5.68 -5.11
N ALA A 18 5.25 4.46 -4.62
CA ALA A 18 5.93 3.42 -5.38
C ALA A 18 5.14 3.00 -6.63
N VAL A 19 3.81 2.85 -6.54
CA VAL A 19 2.95 2.56 -7.70
C VAL A 19 3.00 3.70 -8.72
N LEU A 20 2.95 4.95 -8.28
CA LEU A 20 3.06 6.12 -9.17
C LEU A 20 4.43 6.17 -9.86
N VAL A 21 5.51 5.88 -9.15
CA VAL A 21 6.86 5.80 -9.72
C VAL A 21 6.95 4.68 -10.75
N LEU A 22 6.40 3.49 -10.46
CA LEU A 22 6.36 2.37 -11.42
C LEU A 22 5.53 2.71 -12.67
N GLY A 23 4.42 3.44 -12.51
CA GLY A 23 3.63 3.95 -13.62
C GLY A 23 4.37 4.98 -14.46
N ALA A 24 5.04 5.95 -13.82
CA ALA A 24 5.81 6.98 -14.51
C ALA A 24 7.05 6.42 -15.23
N ALA A 25 7.69 5.39 -14.65
CA ALA A 25 8.79 4.66 -15.27
C ALA A 25 8.35 3.81 -16.48
N GLY A 26 7.06 3.74 -16.79
CA GLY A 26 6.54 2.98 -17.93
C GLY A 26 6.71 1.47 -17.76
N VAL A 27 6.76 0.98 -16.51
CA VAL A 27 6.82 -0.46 -16.18
C VAL A 27 5.42 -1.08 -16.28
N LEU A 28 4.37 -0.28 -16.07
CA LEU A 28 2.98 -0.65 -16.34
C LEU A 28 2.70 -0.62 -17.85
N ARG A 29 3.39 -1.46 -18.61
CA ARG A 29 3.15 -1.63 -20.05
C ARG A 29 1.89 -2.45 -20.29
N HIS A 30 1.34 -2.33 -21.49
CA HIS A 30 0.24 -3.18 -21.94
C HIS A 30 0.61 -4.67 -21.71
N PRO A 31 -0.30 -5.52 -21.18
CA PRO A 31 0.01 -6.89 -20.75
C PRO A 31 0.66 -7.76 -21.84
N GLN A 32 0.44 -7.46 -23.12
CA GLN A 32 1.08 -8.15 -24.24
C GLN A 32 2.59 -7.87 -24.36
N ALA A 33 3.08 -6.69 -23.97
CA ALA A 33 4.51 -6.36 -23.98
C ALA A 33 5.24 -6.84 -22.70
N ALA A 34 4.49 -7.06 -21.62
CA ALA A 34 5.01 -7.59 -20.37
C ALA A 34 5.35 -9.09 -20.49
N ALA A 35 4.53 -9.87 -21.19
CA ALA A 35 4.73 -11.32 -21.32
C ALA A 35 6.09 -11.71 -21.94
N ASP A 36 6.63 -10.88 -22.84
CA ASP A 36 7.90 -11.17 -23.55
C ASP A 36 9.15 -10.59 -22.85
N HIS A 37 8.99 -9.64 -21.92
CA HIS A 37 10.12 -8.84 -21.40
C HIS A 37 10.07 -8.47 -19.91
N THR A 38 9.12 -8.98 -19.12
CA THR A 38 9.08 -8.65 -17.68
C THR A 38 10.32 -9.22 -16.98
N GLN A 39 11.18 -8.35 -16.47
CA GLN A 39 12.31 -8.79 -15.67
C GLN A 39 11.83 -9.19 -14.26
N PRO A 40 12.41 -10.22 -13.61
CA PRO A 40 12.00 -10.66 -12.28
C PRO A 40 11.94 -9.53 -11.23
N ALA A 41 12.81 -8.53 -11.37
CA ALA A 41 12.86 -7.35 -10.52
C ALA A 41 11.61 -6.46 -10.65
N GLU A 42 11.07 -6.30 -11.87
CA GLU A 42 9.86 -5.51 -12.12
C GLU A 42 8.63 -6.18 -11.51
N PHE A 43 8.55 -7.51 -11.61
CA PHE A 43 7.49 -8.30 -10.99
C PHE A 43 7.49 -8.17 -9.45
N LEU A 44 8.68 -8.26 -8.83
CA LEU A 44 8.84 -8.05 -7.38
C LEU A 44 8.49 -6.62 -6.96
N ALA A 45 8.84 -5.62 -7.77
CA ALA A 45 8.51 -4.22 -7.46
C ALA A 45 7.00 -3.96 -7.50
N ILE A 46 6.31 -4.47 -8.53
CA ILE A 46 4.86 -4.35 -8.65
C ILE A 46 4.17 -5.08 -7.49
N GLY A 47 4.50 -6.36 -7.28
CA GLY A 47 3.91 -7.17 -6.20
C GLY A 47 4.18 -6.60 -4.81
N GLY A 48 5.41 -6.15 -4.56
CA GLY A 48 5.82 -5.55 -3.29
C GLY A 48 5.10 -4.22 -3.02
N SER A 49 4.93 -3.37 -4.04
CA SER A 49 4.20 -2.11 -3.89
C SER A 49 2.72 -2.33 -3.54
N LEU A 50 2.05 -3.27 -4.22
CA LEU A 50 0.66 -3.65 -3.93
C LEU A 50 0.50 -4.25 -2.53
N LEU A 51 1.43 -5.12 -2.14
CA LEU A 51 1.44 -5.71 -0.80
C LEU A 51 1.61 -4.63 0.27
N LEU A 52 2.53 -3.67 0.06
CA LEU A 52 2.77 -2.57 0.98
C LEU A 52 1.53 -1.68 1.14
N VAL A 53 0.84 -1.35 0.05
CA VAL A 53 -0.44 -0.61 0.08
C VAL A 53 -1.48 -1.39 0.88
N THR A 54 -1.64 -2.68 0.60
CA THR A 54 -2.64 -3.53 1.26
C THR A 54 -2.40 -3.61 2.76
N VAL A 55 -1.14 -3.85 3.17
CA VAL A 55 -0.76 -3.90 4.59
C VAL A 55 -0.96 -2.54 5.26
N GLY A 56 -0.57 -1.43 4.60
CA GLY A 56 -0.78 -0.09 5.14
C GLY A 56 -2.26 0.24 5.38
N VAL A 57 -3.13 -0.11 4.43
CA VAL A 57 -4.59 0.08 4.57
C VAL A 57 -5.14 -0.76 5.71
N LEU A 58 -4.77 -2.03 5.81
CA LEU A 58 -5.23 -2.90 6.91
C LEU A 58 -4.80 -2.37 8.27
N VAL A 59 -3.54 -1.98 8.43
CA VAL A 59 -3.03 -1.41 9.69
C VAL A 59 -3.77 -0.12 10.05
N THR A 60 -4.07 0.72 9.06
CA THR A 60 -4.83 1.96 9.27
C THR A 60 -6.27 1.66 9.71
N LEU A 61 -6.94 0.71 9.06
CA LEU A 61 -8.31 0.30 9.40
C LEU A 61 -8.40 -0.33 10.79
N PHE A 62 -7.48 -1.24 11.12
CA PHE A 62 -7.41 -1.83 12.47
C PHE A 62 -7.24 -0.74 13.52
N ALA A 63 -6.30 0.19 13.32
CA ALA A 63 -6.07 1.30 14.24
C ALA A 63 -7.28 2.26 14.37
N TYR A 64 -8.16 2.32 13.35
CA TYR A 64 -9.36 3.15 13.36
C TYR A 64 -10.57 2.45 14.00
N VAL A 65 -10.71 1.13 13.80
CA VAL A 65 -11.81 0.31 14.33
C VAL A 65 -11.63 0.00 15.82
N GLU A 66 -10.40 -0.04 16.32
CA GLU A 66 -10.10 -0.30 17.74
C GLU A 66 -10.41 0.89 18.68
N PHE A 67 -11.10 1.95 18.20
CA PHE A 67 -11.66 2.98 19.08
C PHE A 67 -12.75 2.37 19.97
N PRO A 68 -12.57 2.35 21.31
CA PRO A 68 -13.59 1.89 22.23
C PRO A 68 -14.80 2.82 22.19
N GLU A 69 -15.96 2.24 22.48
CA GLU A 69 -17.26 2.90 22.64
C GLU A 69 -17.14 4.23 23.41
N PRO A 70 -17.94 5.26 23.07
CA PRO A 70 -18.00 6.46 23.88
C PRO A 70 -18.37 6.05 25.31
N ASP A 71 -17.53 6.41 26.29
CA ASP A 71 -17.87 6.33 27.72
C ASP A 71 -19.16 7.12 27.94
N VAL A 72 -20.30 6.41 27.93
CA VAL A 72 -21.57 6.93 28.40
C VAL A 72 -21.53 6.77 29.92
N ASP A 73 -20.92 7.74 30.58
CA ASP A 73 -21.04 7.93 32.03
C ASP A 73 -22.46 8.49 32.32
N PRO A 74 -23.34 7.78 33.07
CA PRO A 74 -24.65 8.28 33.47
C PRO A 74 -24.59 9.26 34.65
#